data_AF-A0A2J7QLW2-F1
#
_entry.id   AF-A0A2J7QLW2-F1
#
_cell.length_a   1.000
_cell.length_b   1.000
_cell.length_c   1.000
_cell.angle_alpha   90.00
_cell.angle_beta   90.00
_cell.angle_gamma   90.00
#
_symmetry.space_group_name_H-M   'P 1'
#
loop_
_entity.id
_entity.type
_entity.pdbx_description
1 polymer ?
#
loop_
_entity_poly.entity_id
_entity_poly.type
_entity_poly.pdbx_seq_one_letter_code
_entity_poly.pdbx_strand_id
1 'polypeptide(L)'
;MKISRQPTPVTIKIEQKQLENVKCFKYLGCLLTDDGRCTCEIKSRIAMAKAAFNKKKNLYTSKLDLNLRKKLVKCYIWSMALYGAETWTLRAVDQKHLESFEMSCWRRMEKKSWSDYVRNEKVLFRVSEQRNILHEIRKRKANWIAHILRSNCILKEVIEGKIEGRIEVTRRRGKRRKKMLDDLGDRRGYSHLKEKALDRIKWRNCFGRDCGPVV
;
A
#
# COMPACT_ATOMS: atom_id res chain seq x y z
N MET A 1 11.63 7.26 20.77
CA MET A 1 12.02 6.74 19.43
C MET A 1 13.31 7.44 19.00
N LYS A 2 14.42 6.72 18.82
CA LYS A 2 15.68 7.32 18.32
C LYS A 2 15.74 7.16 16.80
N ILE A 3 15.67 8.26 16.06
CA ILE A 3 15.77 8.26 14.59
C ILE A 3 17.18 8.71 14.22
N SER A 4 18.06 7.75 13.91
CA SER A 4 19.46 8.01 13.53
C SER A 4 19.73 7.56 12.08
N ARG A 5 20.63 8.25 11.39
CA ARG A 5 21.13 7.81 10.07
C ARG A 5 22.13 6.66 10.17
N GLN A 6 22.81 6.54 11.32
CA GLN A 6 23.71 5.44 11.60
C GLN A 6 22.98 4.38 12.42
N PRO A 7 23.12 3.09 12.07
CA PRO A 7 22.54 2.01 12.85
C PRO A 7 23.28 1.92 14.18
N THR A 8 22.77 2.62 15.20
CA THR A 8 23.27 2.46 16.56
C THR A 8 22.39 1.42 17.24
N PRO A 9 22.94 0.31 17.74
CA PRO A 9 22.16 -0.63 18.52
C PRO A 9 21.54 0.10 19.71
N VAL A 10 20.23 -0.05 19.88
CA VAL A 10 19.50 0.54 20.99
C VAL A 10 19.43 -0.51 22.09
N THR A 11 19.78 -0.13 23.31
CA THR A 11 19.66 -1.00 24.48
C THR A 11 18.32 -0.69 25.15
N ILE A 12 17.32 -1.53 24.90
CA ILE A 12 16.02 -1.46 25.57
C ILE A 12 15.95 -2.63 26.55
N LYS A 13 15.66 -2.34 27.83
CA LYS A 13 15.45 -3.35 28.87
C LYS A 13 13.99 -3.35 29.30
N ILE A 14 13.35 -4.50 29.30
CA ILE A 14 12.01 -4.73 29.88
C ILE A 14 12.20 -5.77 30.98
N GLU A 15 11.75 -5.46 32.21
CA GLU A 15 11.88 -6.39 33.35
C GLU A 15 13.30 -6.96 33.50
N GLN A 16 14.32 -6.09 33.37
CA GLN A 16 15.75 -6.43 33.42
C GLN A 16 16.26 -7.31 32.26
N LYS A 17 15.41 -7.76 31.33
CA LYS A 17 15.81 -8.48 30.12
C LYS A 17 16.07 -7.51 28.97
N GLN A 18 17.23 -7.66 28.33
CA GLN A 18 17.59 -6.88 27.14
C GLN A 18 16.86 -7.43 25.91
N LEU A 19 16.20 -6.55 25.16
CA LEU A 19 15.56 -6.91 23.90
C LEU A 19 16.61 -7.10 22.79
N GLU A 20 16.39 -8.11 21.95
CA GLU A 20 17.21 -8.37 20.78
C GLU A 20 16.97 -7.35 19.67
N ASN A 21 18.04 -6.87 19.05
CA ASN A 21 17.97 -6.01 17.87
C ASN A 21 17.99 -6.85 16.60
N VAL A 22 16.83 -6.98 15.94
CA VAL A 22 16.68 -7.74 14.69
C VAL A 22 16.55 -6.80 13.49
N LYS A 23 17.10 -7.20 12.34
CA LYS A 23 16.98 -6.44 11.07
C LYS A 23 15.60 -6.53 10.46
N CYS A 24 14.94 -7.67 10.64
CA CYS A 24 13.61 -7.96 10.12
C CYS A 24 12.77 -8.58 11.23
N PHE A 25 11.56 -8.08 11.43
CA PHE A 25 10.63 -8.58 12.43
C PHE A 25 9.24 -8.74 11.82
N LYS A 26 8.57 -9.85 12.09
CA LYS A 26 7.19 -10.09 11.63
C LYS A 26 6.23 -9.78 12.76
N TYR A 27 5.45 -8.72 12.61
CA TYR A 27 4.45 -8.27 13.58
C TYR A 27 3.05 -8.31 12.99
N LEU A 28 2.14 -9.06 13.61
CA LEU A 28 0.74 -9.22 13.15
C LEU A 28 0.61 -9.55 11.65
N GLY A 29 1.57 -10.35 11.16
CA GLY A 29 1.66 -10.74 9.76
C GLY A 29 2.44 -9.78 8.85
N CYS A 30 2.70 -8.53 9.25
CA CYS A 30 3.47 -7.55 8.49
C CYS A 30 4.97 -7.65 8.78
N LEU A 31 5.79 -7.63 7.73
CA LEU A 31 7.25 -7.60 7.84
C LEU A 31 7.74 -6.16 8.00
N LEU A 32 8.40 -5.90 9.12
CA LEU A 32 9.05 -4.64 9.44
C LEU A 32 10.56 -4.81 9.25
N THR A 33 11.17 -3.85 8.55
CA THR A 33 12.63 -3.80 8.34
C THR A 33 13.24 -2.62 9.09
N ASP A 34 14.48 -2.78 9.54
CA ASP A 34 15.27 -1.75 10.22
C ASP A 34 15.44 -0.46 9.40
N ASP A 35 15.48 -0.57 8.07
CA ASP A 35 15.61 0.55 7.15
C ASP A 35 14.29 1.32 6.87
N GLY A 36 13.17 0.82 7.43
CA GLY A 36 11.83 1.40 7.31
C GLY A 36 11.22 1.33 5.91
N ARG A 37 11.71 0.45 5.02
CA ARG A 37 11.19 0.29 3.66
C ARG A 37 10.13 -0.79 3.57
N CYS A 38 9.07 -0.53 2.82
CA CYS A 38 7.97 -1.48 2.63
C CYS A 38 8.24 -2.54 1.54
N THR A 39 9.37 -2.48 0.82
CA THR A 39 9.59 -3.31 -0.38
C THR A 39 9.60 -4.81 -0.08
N CYS A 40 10.22 -5.23 1.02
CA CYS A 40 10.23 -6.66 1.40
C CYS A 40 8.82 -7.14 1.76
N GLU A 41 8.05 -6.34 2.49
CA GLU A 41 6.65 -6.65 2.82
C GLU A 41 5.78 -6.74 1.56
N ILE A 42 5.87 -5.77 0.65
CA ILE A 42 5.11 -5.75 -0.60
C ILE A 42 5.42 -6.99 -1.46
N LYS A 43 6.70 -7.35 -1.58
CA LYS A 43 7.11 -8.56 -2.31
C LYS A 43 6.54 -9.82 -1.65
N SER A 44 6.60 -9.91 -0.32
CA SER A 44 6.03 -11.02 0.45
C SER A 44 4.52 -11.16 0.23
N ARG A 45 3.77 -10.05 0.29
CA ARG A 45 2.31 -10.01 0.05
C ARG A 45 1.94 -10.42 -1.36
N ILE A 46 2.66 -9.91 -2.37
CA ILE A 46 2.49 -10.31 -3.77
C ILE A 46 2.75 -11.81 -3.93
N ALA A 47 3.79 -12.36 -3.29
CA ALA A 47 4.10 -13.78 -3.36
C ALA A 47 2.97 -14.63 -2.73
N MET A 48 2.49 -14.26 -1.54
CA MET A 48 1.36 -14.93 -0.87
C MET A 48 0.09 -14.87 -1.73
N ALA A 49 -0.24 -13.72 -2.29
CA ALA A 49 -1.41 -13.56 -3.15
C ALA A 49 -1.31 -14.38 -4.44
N LYS A 50 -0.11 -14.43 -5.07
CA LYS A 50 0.15 -15.28 -6.24
C LYS A 50 0.03 -16.78 -5.91
N ALA A 51 0.52 -17.20 -4.75
CA ALA A 51 0.39 -18.58 -4.28
C ALA A 51 -1.08 -18.95 -4.05
N ALA A 52 -1.85 -18.07 -3.39
CA ALA A 52 -3.28 -18.26 -3.19
C ALA A 52 -4.07 -18.29 -4.51
N PHE A 53 -3.72 -17.42 -5.46
CA PHE A 53 -4.30 -17.44 -6.80
C PHE A 53 -4.08 -18.82 -7.45
N ASN A 54 -2.85 -19.32 -7.42
CA ASN A 54 -2.50 -20.59 -8.02
C ASN A 54 -3.21 -21.77 -7.35
N LYS A 55 -3.34 -21.77 -6.01
CA LYS A 55 -4.05 -22.82 -5.25
C LYS A 55 -5.52 -22.95 -5.66
N LYS A 56 -6.15 -21.87 -6.12
CA LYS A 56 -7.55 -21.85 -6.59
C LYS A 56 -7.67 -21.44 -8.06
N LYS A 57 -6.63 -21.71 -8.87
CA LYS A 57 -6.57 -21.27 -10.28
C LYS A 57 -7.80 -21.67 -11.07
N ASN A 58 -8.29 -22.90 -10.89
CA ASN A 58 -9.45 -23.41 -11.63
C ASN A 58 -10.71 -22.57 -11.41
N LEU A 59 -10.90 -22.00 -10.22
CA LEU A 59 -12.03 -21.11 -9.93
C LEU A 59 -11.93 -19.83 -10.77
N TYR A 60 -10.76 -19.20 -10.79
CA TYR A 60 -10.52 -17.94 -11.49
C TYR A 60 -10.40 -18.11 -13.02
N THR A 61 -10.17 -19.32 -13.53
CA THR A 61 -10.03 -19.58 -14.97
C THR A 61 -11.15 -20.46 -15.54
N SER A 62 -12.18 -20.74 -14.75
CA SER A 62 -13.37 -21.49 -15.16
C SER A 62 -14.21 -20.73 -16.19
N LYS A 63 -15.25 -21.40 -16.70
CA LYS A 63 -16.29 -20.81 -17.56
C LYS A 63 -17.29 -19.93 -16.78
N LEU A 64 -17.05 -19.64 -15.50
CA LEU A 64 -17.87 -18.72 -14.73
C LEU A 64 -17.91 -17.34 -15.38
N ASP A 65 -19.00 -16.62 -15.12
CA ASP A 65 -19.16 -15.24 -15.53
C ASP A 65 -17.92 -14.40 -15.19
N LEU A 66 -17.50 -13.58 -16.16
CA LEU A 66 -16.28 -12.79 -16.07
C LEU A 66 -16.35 -11.81 -14.90
N ASN A 67 -17.50 -11.17 -14.67
CA ASN A 67 -17.66 -10.23 -13.57
C ASN A 67 -17.61 -10.93 -12.22
N LEU A 68 -18.17 -12.14 -12.11
CA LEU A 68 -18.04 -12.97 -10.91
C LEU A 68 -16.56 -13.33 -10.64
N ARG A 69 -15.82 -13.80 -11.65
CA ARG A 69 -14.39 -14.12 -11.49
C ARG A 69 -13.57 -12.90 -11.08
N LYS A 70 -13.83 -11.72 -11.67
CA LYS A 70 -13.22 -10.44 -11.25
C LYS A 70 -13.49 -10.12 -9.78
N LYS A 71 -14.76 -10.21 -9.36
CA LYS A 71 -15.15 -9.97 -7.96
C LYS A 71 -14.43 -10.92 -7.01
N LEU A 72 -14.32 -12.20 -7.36
CA LEU A 72 -13.59 -13.19 -6.55
C LEU A 72 -12.11 -12.85 -6.43
N VAL A 73 -11.44 -12.47 -7.53
CA VAL A 73 -10.03 -12.05 -7.51
C VAL A 73 -9.85 -10.80 -6.65
N LYS A 74 -10.68 -9.76 -6.81
CA LYS A 74 -10.63 -8.54 -5.99
C LYS A 74 -10.96 -8.81 -4.52
N CYS A 75 -11.87 -9.72 -4.23
CA CYS A 75 -12.28 -10.03 -2.86
C CYS A 75 -11.19 -10.81 -2.11
N TYR A 76 -10.65 -11.88 -2.70
CA TYR A 76 -9.74 -12.80 -2.00
C TYR A 76 -8.26 -12.52 -2.29
N ILE A 77 -7.91 -12.27 -3.55
CA ILE A 77 -6.50 -12.16 -3.96
C ILE A 77 -5.98 -10.75 -3.68
N TRP A 78 -6.77 -9.72 -3.98
CA TRP A 78 -6.37 -8.35 -3.62
C TRP A 78 -6.40 -8.12 -2.12
N SER A 79 -7.33 -8.70 -1.36
CA SER A 79 -7.31 -8.55 0.11
C SER A 79 -6.03 -9.10 0.73
N MET A 80 -5.53 -10.25 0.25
CA MET A 80 -4.21 -10.77 0.66
C MET A 80 -3.06 -9.87 0.23
N ALA A 81 -3.08 -9.37 -1.01
CA ALA A 81 -2.03 -8.52 -1.54
C ALA A 81 -1.99 -7.14 -0.88
N LEU A 82 -3.14 -6.60 -0.47
CA LEU A 82 -3.29 -5.24 0.04
C LEU A 82 -3.41 -5.18 1.56
N TYR A 83 -3.17 -6.28 2.26
CA TYR A 83 -3.18 -6.29 3.72
C TYR A 83 -2.10 -5.35 4.27
N GLY A 84 -2.52 -4.37 5.07
CA GLY A 84 -1.65 -3.36 5.68
C GLY A 84 -1.15 -2.28 4.71
N ALA A 85 -1.71 -2.21 3.48
CA ALA A 85 -1.28 -1.26 2.47
C ALA A 85 -1.50 0.21 2.86
N GLU A 86 -2.36 0.48 3.84
CA GLU A 86 -2.60 1.79 4.43
C GLU A 86 -1.33 2.39 5.03
N THR A 87 -0.45 1.53 5.55
CA THR A 87 0.80 1.93 6.21
C THR A 87 1.99 2.05 5.26
N TRP A 88 1.83 1.65 3.99
CA TRP A 88 2.94 1.62 3.04
C TRP A 88 3.34 3.00 2.56
N THR A 89 4.65 3.19 2.44
CA THR A 89 5.25 4.35 1.77
C THR A 89 5.75 3.92 0.40
N LEU A 90 4.94 4.13 -0.64
CA LEU A 90 5.16 3.56 -1.96
C LEU A 90 6.19 4.36 -2.79
N ARG A 91 7.30 3.71 -3.14
CA ARG A 91 8.24 4.23 -4.14
C ARG A 91 7.81 3.82 -5.55
N ALA A 92 8.37 4.46 -6.57
CA ALA A 92 8.05 4.14 -7.97
C ALA A 92 8.31 2.67 -8.32
N VAL A 93 9.36 2.07 -7.75
CA VAL A 93 9.66 0.64 -7.93
C VAL A 93 8.58 -0.25 -7.31
N ASP A 94 8.13 0.10 -6.11
CA ASP A 94 7.07 -0.64 -5.40
C ASP A 94 5.73 -0.53 -6.13
N GLN A 95 5.40 0.66 -6.67
CA GLN A 95 4.22 0.88 -7.51
C GLN A 95 4.25 0.00 -8.76
N LYS A 96 5.39 -0.04 -9.49
CA LYS A 96 5.56 -0.91 -10.65
C LYS A 96 5.37 -2.40 -10.31
N HIS A 97 5.85 -2.86 -9.16
CA HIS A 97 5.63 -4.23 -8.72
C HIS A 97 4.14 -4.54 -8.48
N LEU A 98 3.39 -3.62 -7.87
CA LEU A 98 1.96 -3.77 -7.62
C LEU A 98 1.14 -3.78 -8.92
N GLU A 99 1.43 -2.85 -9.85
CA GLU A 99 0.79 -2.83 -11.18
C GLU A 99 1.11 -4.09 -11.98
N SER A 100 2.36 -4.58 -11.91
CA SER A 100 2.76 -5.83 -12.56
C SER A 100 2.03 -7.03 -11.97
N PHE A 101 1.81 -7.03 -10.65
CA PHE A 101 1.01 -8.05 -9.98
C PHE A 101 -0.46 -8.01 -10.42
N GLU A 102 -1.08 -6.83 -10.47
CA GLU A 102 -2.45 -6.65 -10.99
C GLU A 102 -2.59 -7.22 -12.40
N MET A 103 -1.70 -6.82 -13.32
CA MET A 103 -1.68 -7.35 -14.69
C MET A 103 -1.47 -8.87 -14.73
N SER A 104 -0.66 -9.43 -13.83
CA SER A 104 -0.45 -10.88 -13.76
C SER A 104 -1.72 -11.63 -13.35
N CYS A 105 -2.57 -11.04 -12.50
CA CYS A 105 -3.85 -11.64 -12.12
C CYS A 105 -4.80 -11.67 -13.32
N TRP A 106 -4.94 -10.56 -14.04
CA TRP A 106 -5.81 -10.45 -15.23
C TRP A 106 -5.37 -11.36 -16.37
N ARG A 107 -4.06 -11.42 -16.65
CA ARG A 107 -3.52 -12.34 -17.67
C ARG A 107 -3.80 -13.79 -17.33
N ARG A 108 -3.57 -14.20 -16.07
CA ARG A 108 -3.81 -15.57 -15.64
C ARG A 108 -5.29 -15.94 -15.69
N MET A 109 -6.18 -15.02 -15.35
CA MET A 109 -7.64 -15.20 -15.45
C MET A 109 -8.08 -15.45 -16.90
N GLU A 110 -7.45 -14.76 -17.86
CA GLU A 110 -7.62 -14.93 -19.31
C GLU A 110 -6.82 -16.11 -19.90
N LYS A 111 -6.14 -16.89 -19.04
CA LYS A 111 -5.26 -18.00 -19.44
C LYS A 111 -4.16 -17.59 -20.42
N LYS A 112 -3.72 -16.33 -20.37
CA LYS A 112 -2.63 -15.82 -21.21
C LYS A 112 -1.28 -15.97 -20.53
N SER A 113 -0.35 -16.59 -21.24
CA SER A 113 1.04 -16.69 -20.87
C SER A 113 1.75 -15.35 -21.12
N TRP A 114 2.92 -15.18 -20.53
CA TRP A 114 3.84 -14.12 -20.93
C TRP A 114 4.37 -14.33 -22.35
N SER A 115 4.57 -15.59 -22.76
CA SER A 115 5.00 -15.99 -24.11
C SER A 115 3.99 -15.67 -25.21
N ASP A 116 2.75 -15.31 -24.87
CA ASP A 116 1.74 -14.95 -25.86
C ASP A 116 1.94 -13.52 -26.39
N TYR A 117 2.87 -12.74 -25.80
CA TYR A 117 3.21 -11.34 -26.14
C TYR A 117 1.99 -10.41 -26.31
N VAL A 118 0.86 -10.74 -25.69
CA VAL A 118 -0.36 -9.93 -25.74
C VAL A 118 -0.10 -8.61 -25.03
N ARG A 119 -0.44 -7.47 -25.63
CA ARG A 119 -0.31 -6.14 -25.01
C ARG A 119 -1.20 -6.00 -23.77
N ASN A 120 -0.77 -5.19 -22.78
CA ASN A 120 -1.50 -5.03 -21.52
C ASN A 120 -2.89 -4.42 -21.73
N GLU A 121 -3.00 -3.47 -22.66
CA GLU A 121 -4.23 -2.76 -23.01
C GLU A 121 -5.27 -3.75 -23.54
N LYS A 122 -4.84 -4.72 -24.37
CA LYS A 122 -5.73 -5.77 -24.91
C LYS A 122 -6.24 -6.72 -23.83
N VAL A 123 -5.44 -7.00 -22.80
CA VAL A 123 -5.87 -7.80 -21.64
C VAL A 123 -6.91 -7.04 -20.84
N LEU A 124 -6.65 -5.77 -20.54
CA LEU A 124 -7.58 -4.90 -19.80
C LEU A 124 -8.91 -4.72 -20.54
N PHE A 125 -8.86 -4.55 -21.87
CA PHE A 125 -10.06 -4.47 -22.72
C PHE A 125 -10.90 -5.75 -22.62
N ARG A 126 -10.29 -6.93 -22.75
CA ARG A 126 -10.99 -8.22 -22.63
C ARG A 126 -11.64 -8.45 -21.28
N VAL A 127 -10.96 -7.99 -20.22
CA VAL A 127 -11.45 -8.12 -18.84
C VAL A 127 -12.45 -7.01 -18.49
N SER A 128 -12.58 -5.98 -19.35
CA SER A 128 -13.36 -4.76 -19.11
C SER A 128 -13.02 -4.14 -17.75
N GLU A 129 -11.73 -3.86 -17.55
CA GLU A 129 -11.18 -3.36 -16.30
C GLU A 129 -10.02 -2.38 -16.57
N GLN A 130 -9.78 -1.47 -15.63
CA GLN A 130 -8.63 -0.56 -15.67
C GLN A 130 -7.63 -0.90 -14.57
N ARG A 131 -6.40 -0.38 -14.68
CA ARG A 131 -5.44 -0.47 -13.58
C ARG A 131 -5.95 0.33 -12.39
N ASN A 132 -6.25 -0.36 -11.30
CA ASN A 132 -6.94 0.24 -10.16
C ASN A 132 -6.25 -0.08 -8.83
N ILE A 133 -5.23 -0.96 -8.80
CA ILE A 133 -4.62 -1.40 -7.53
C ILE A 133 -4.01 -0.24 -6.73
N LEU A 134 -3.35 0.71 -7.41
CA LEU A 134 -2.74 1.87 -6.75
C LEU A 134 -3.79 2.85 -6.23
N HIS A 135 -4.89 3.00 -6.96
CA HIS A 135 -6.02 3.83 -6.54
C HIS A 135 -6.72 3.22 -5.33
N GLU A 136 -6.93 1.91 -5.30
CA GLU A 136 -7.44 1.21 -4.11
C GLU A 136 -6.55 1.38 -2.88
N ILE A 137 -5.23 1.28 -3.04
CA ILE A 137 -4.29 1.55 -1.93
C ILE A 137 -4.44 3.00 -1.46
N ARG A 138 -4.49 3.96 -2.38
CA ARG A 138 -4.67 5.37 -2.04
C ARG A 138 -5.98 5.62 -1.30
N LYS A 139 -7.08 5.02 -1.76
CA LYS A 139 -8.41 5.09 -1.14
C LYS A 139 -8.42 4.51 0.27
N ARG A 140 -7.87 3.31 0.46
CA ARG A 140 -7.72 2.67 1.80
C ARG A 140 -6.91 3.54 2.74
N LYS A 141 -5.76 4.03 2.28
CA LYS A 141 -4.88 4.92 3.03
C LYS A 141 -5.57 6.23 3.40
N ALA A 142 -6.32 6.83 2.48
CA ALA A 142 -7.11 8.03 2.75
C ALA A 142 -8.19 7.77 3.81
N ASN A 143 -8.93 6.67 3.70
CA ASN A 143 -9.97 6.31 4.68
C ASN A 143 -9.38 6.11 6.09
N TRP A 144 -8.25 5.40 6.18
CA TRP A 144 -7.56 5.16 7.44
C TRP A 144 -7.02 6.44 8.07
N ILE A 145 -6.37 7.30 7.27
CA ILE A 145 -5.87 8.60 7.74
C ILE A 145 -7.02 9.49 8.20
N ALA A 146 -8.13 9.53 7.47
CA ALA A 146 -9.29 10.32 7.87
C ALA A 146 -9.89 9.85 9.19
N HIS A 147 -9.92 8.53 9.42
CA HIS A 147 -10.33 7.97 10.70
C HIS A 147 -9.41 8.45 11.83
N ILE A 148 -8.09 8.38 11.64
CA ILE A 148 -7.11 8.85 12.62
C ILE A 148 -7.29 10.33 12.94
N LEU A 149 -7.39 11.18 11.91
CA LEU A 149 -7.49 12.64 12.07
C LEU A 149 -8.78 13.07 12.80
N ARG A 150 -9.88 12.32 12.62
CA ARG A 150 -11.15 12.55 13.32
C ARG A 150 -11.16 12.00 14.75
N SER A 151 -10.42 10.92 15.00
CA SER A 151 -10.31 10.33 16.34
C SER A 151 -9.34 11.11 17.23
N ASN A 152 -9.51 10.99 18.55
CA ASN A 152 -8.53 11.46 19.53
C ASN A 152 -7.70 10.26 20.02
N CYS A 153 -6.78 9.78 19.19
CA CYS A 153 -5.94 8.63 19.50
C CYS A 153 -4.44 8.95 19.41
N ILE A 154 -3.62 8.11 20.04
CA ILE A 154 -2.15 8.23 20.02
C ILE A 154 -1.57 8.32 18.61
N LEU A 155 -2.19 7.68 17.61
CA LEU A 155 -1.73 7.77 16.23
C LEU A 155 -1.86 9.19 15.66
N LYS A 156 -2.88 9.94 16.07
CA LYS A 156 -3.02 11.35 15.69
C LYS A 156 -1.92 12.19 16.33
N GLU A 157 -1.62 11.95 17.60
CA GLU A 157 -0.50 12.60 18.29
C GLU A 157 0.85 12.25 17.64
N VAL A 158 1.04 11.01 17.18
CA VAL A 158 2.25 10.60 16.45
C VAL A 158 2.36 11.30 15.08
N ILE A 159 1.23 11.49 14.38
CA ILE A 159 1.19 12.19 13.09
C ILE A 159 1.43 13.70 13.27
N GLU A 160 0.85 14.31 14.31
CA GLU A 160 0.90 15.75 14.59
C GLU A 160 2.08 16.16 15.47
N GLY A 161 2.68 15.19 16.15
CA GLY A 161 3.74 15.37 17.12
C GLY A 161 4.96 16.02 16.48
N LYS A 162 5.41 17.11 17.09
CA LYS A 162 6.72 17.68 16.79
C LYS A 162 7.76 16.78 17.45
N ILE A 163 8.51 16.02 16.66
CA ILE A 163 9.70 15.35 17.16
C ILE A 163 10.70 16.44 17.51
N GLU A 164 11.04 16.58 18.79
CA GLU A 164 12.12 17.46 19.22
C GLU A 164 13.44 16.99 18.59
N GLY A 165 14.06 17.90 17.85
CA GLY A 165 15.28 17.64 17.11
C GLY A 165 15.32 18.45 15.83
N ARG A 166 16.44 19.14 15.60
CA ARG A 166 16.72 19.68 14.26
C ARG A 166 16.95 18.48 13.35
N ILE A 167 16.01 18.20 12.45
CA ILE A 167 16.37 17.45 11.24
C ILE A 167 17.43 18.31 10.59
N GLU A 168 18.70 17.88 10.63
CA GLU A 168 19.72 18.51 9.81
C GLU A 168 19.25 18.42 8.36
N VAL A 169 18.73 19.54 7.87
CA VAL A 169 18.46 19.76 6.46
C VAL A 169 19.82 19.99 5.82
N THR A 170 20.64 18.93 5.78
CA THR A 170 21.75 18.91 4.85
C THR A 170 21.13 19.11 3.47
N ARG A 171 21.60 20.12 2.72
CA ARG A 171 21.21 20.37 1.32
C ARG A 171 21.56 19.12 0.51
N ARG A 172 20.68 18.12 0.54
CA ARG A 172 20.84 16.89 -0.22
C ARG A 172 20.69 17.25 -1.69
N ARG A 173 21.68 16.90 -2.51
CA ARG A 173 21.45 16.70 -3.94
C ARG A 173 20.47 15.52 -4.09
N GLY A 174 19.39 15.72 -4.84
CA GLY A 174 18.39 14.70 -5.14
C GLY A 174 17.05 14.81 -4.41
N LYS A 175 16.12 13.91 -4.73
CA LYS A 175 14.73 13.95 -4.25
C LYS A 175 14.64 13.50 -2.78
N ARG A 176 13.84 14.21 -1.97
CA ARG A 176 13.55 13.83 -0.58
C ARG A 176 12.85 12.46 -0.53
N ARG A 177 13.08 11.69 0.55
CA ARG A 177 12.33 10.44 0.79
C ARG A 177 10.84 10.78 0.90
N LYS A 178 10.00 9.97 0.25
CA LYS A 178 8.56 10.07 0.43
C LYS A 178 8.18 9.79 1.89
N LYS A 179 7.21 10.53 2.38
CA LYS A 179 6.56 10.34 3.68
C LYS A 179 5.20 9.68 3.48
N MET A 180 4.63 9.22 4.59
CA MET A 180 3.32 8.59 4.60
C MET A 180 2.23 9.44 3.94
N LEU A 181 2.18 10.74 4.22
CA LEU A 181 1.10 11.62 3.74
C LEU A 181 1.32 12.14 2.31
N ASP A 182 2.52 11.97 1.74
CA ASP A 182 2.87 12.53 0.43
C ASP A 182 2.00 11.97 -0.70
N ASP A 183 1.50 10.74 -0.56
CA ASP A 183 0.63 10.10 -1.56
C ASP A 183 -0.81 10.65 -1.54
N LEU A 184 -1.24 11.29 -0.44
CA LEU A 184 -2.54 11.94 -0.37
C LEU A 184 -2.53 13.33 -1.02
N GLY A 185 -1.37 14.01 -0.95
CA GLY A 185 -1.00 15.09 -1.85
C GLY A 185 -2.03 16.22 -1.95
N ASP A 186 -2.36 16.87 -0.84
CA ASP A 186 -3.01 18.18 -0.94
C ASP A 186 -1.95 19.25 -1.25
N ARG A 187 -2.06 19.91 -2.40
CA ARG A 187 -1.14 20.99 -2.82
C ARG A 187 -1.08 22.12 -1.80
N ARG A 188 -2.14 22.29 -0.99
CA ARG A 188 -2.24 23.32 0.06
C ARG A 188 -1.62 22.91 1.40
N GLY A 189 -1.08 21.70 1.51
CA GLY A 189 -0.38 21.21 2.69
C GLY A 189 -1.24 20.46 3.71
N TYR A 190 -0.64 20.13 4.84
CA TYR A 190 -1.23 19.26 5.87
C TYR A 190 -2.48 19.86 6.53
N SER A 191 -2.47 21.16 6.86
CA SER A 191 -3.59 21.82 7.54
C SER A 191 -4.90 21.71 6.76
N HIS A 192 -4.85 21.91 5.44
CA HIS A 192 -6.01 21.80 4.57
C HIS A 192 -6.48 20.34 4.41
N LEU A 193 -5.54 19.38 4.38
CA LEU A 193 -5.89 17.95 4.41
C LEU A 193 -6.63 17.60 5.71
N LYS A 194 -6.19 18.13 6.85
CA LYS A 194 -6.82 17.93 8.17
C LYS A 194 -8.23 18.52 8.21
N GLU A 195 -8.41 19.75 7.73
CA GLU A 195 -9.72 20.40 7.65
C GLU A 195 -10.69 19.58 6.78
N LYS A 196 -10.26 19.18 5.58
CA LYS A 196 -11.04 18.31 4.70
C LYS A 196 -11.37 16.97 5.33
N ALA A 197 -10.48 16.42 6.14
CA ALA A 197 -10.73 15.15 6.82
C ALA A 197 -11.92 15.28 7.78
N LEU A 198 -12.19 16.43 8.39
CA LEU A 198 -13.34 16.60 9.29
C LEU A 198 -14.68 16.49 8.53
N ASP A 199 -14.75 17.00 7.31
CA ASP A 199 -15.93 16.89 6.45
C ASP A 199 -15.97 15.53 5.72
N ARG A 200 -16.87 14.64 6.16
CA ARG A 200 -17.01 13.29 5.59
C ARG A 200 -17.40 13.30 4.11
N ILE A 201 -18.23 14.25 3.69
CA ILE A 201 -18.75 14.33 2.32
C ILE A 201 -17.64 14.83 1.40
N LYS A 202 -16.97 15.93 1.77
CA LYS A 202 -15.82 16.44 1.01
C LYS A 202 -14.70 15.39 0.92
N TRP A 203 -14.39 14.70 2.02
CA TRP A 203 -13.39 13.64 2.01
C TRP A 203 -13.73 12.49 1.05
N ARG A 204 -14.97 12.01 1.10
CA ARG A 204 -15.46 10.95 0.20
C ARG A 204 -15.43 11.39 -1.26
N ASN A 205 -15.72 12.65 -1.54
CA ASN A 205 -15.65 13.17 -2.90
C ASN A 205 -14.22 13.26 -3.44
N CYS A 206 -13.23 13.52 -2.56
CA CYS A 206 -11.82 13.58 -2.95
C CYS A 206 -11.17 12.21 -3.16
N PHE A 207 -11.51 11.20 -2.36
CA PHE A 207 -10.79 9.93 -2.32
C PHE A 207 -11.67 8.68 -2.50
N GLY A 208 -12.99 8.83 -2.47
CA GLY A 208 -13.95 7.73 -2.43
C GLY A 208 -14.60 7.38 -3.77
N ARG A 209 -14.35 8.13 -4.85
CA ARG A 209 -14.82 7.74 -6.19
C ARG A 209 -14.02 6.54 -6.66
N ASP A 210 -14.71 5.48 -7.04
CA ASP A 210 -14.10 4.39 -7.80
C ASP A 210 -13.71 4.92 -9.18
N CYS A 211 -12.60 4.43 -9.73
CA CYS A 211 -12.35 4.55 -11.16
C CYS A 211 -13.50 3.81 -11.85
N GLY A 212 -14.53 4.54 -12.28
CA GLY A 212 -15.62 3.97 -13.06
C GLY A 212 -15.06 3.37 -14.35
N PRO A 213 -15.74 2.40 -14.98
CA PRO A 213 -15.39 2.02 -16.33
C PRO A 213 -15.44 3.29 -17.19
N VAL A 214 -14.35 3.58 -17.90
CA VAL A 214 -14.43 4.52 -19.03
C VAL A 214 -15.27 3.78 -20.07
N VAL A 215 -16.48 4.29 -20.29
CA VAL A 215 -17.38 3.89 -21.38
C VAL A 215 -16.64 4.04 -22.70
#